data_AF-A0A7Y3LV32-F1
#
_entry.id   AF-A0A7Y3LV32-F1
#
_cell.length_a   1.000
_cell.length_b   1.000
_cell.length_c   1.000
_cell.angle_alpha   90.00
_cell.angle_beta   90.00
_cell.angle_gamma   90.00
#
_symmetry.space_group_name_H-M   'P 1'
#
loop_
_entity.id
_entity.type
_entity.pdbx_description
1 polymer ?
#
loop_
_entity_poly.entity_id
_entity_poly.type
_entity_poly.pdbx_seq_one_letter_code
_entity_poly.pdbx_strand_id
1 'polypeptide(L)' 'PERGRFTTVGNPLKLSDSPTHITTPPLLGQHTEEILIGELGLEEAELPLLKAQGVI' A
#
# COMPACT_ATOMS: atom_id res chain seq x y z
N PRO A 1 4.52 -13.57 -1.11
CA PRO A 1 3.96 -14.40 -2.20
C PRO A 1 3.49 -13.46 -3.32
N GLU A 2 3.75 -13.79 -4.58
CA GLU A 2 3.34 -12.96 -5.72
C GLU A 2 2.45 -13.75 -6.66
N ARG A 3 1.37 -13.10 -7.13
CA ARG A 3 0.33 -13.75 -7.94
C ARG A 3 0.71 -13.87 -9.42
N GLY A 4 1.71 -13.13 -9.91
CA GLY A 4 2.01 -13.02 -11.33
C GLY A 4 0.94 -12.26 -12.12
N ARG A 5 0.93 -12.41 -13.46
CA ARG A 5 -0.01 -11.71 -14.35
C ARG A 5 -1.45 -12.20 -14.14
N PHE A 6 -2.39 -11.27 -14.00
CA PHE A 6 -3.83 -11.55 -13.93
C PHE A 6 -4.63 -10.50 -14.70
N THR A 7 -5.86 -10.85 -15.10
CA THR A 7 -6.78 -9.95 -15.80
C THR A 7 -7.78 -9.35 -14.82
N THR A 8 -8.05 -8.04 -14.96
CA THR A 8 -9.07 -7.32 -14.20
C THR A 8 -9.85 -6.39 -15.12
N VAL A 9 -11.07 -6.02 -14.72
CA VAL A 9 -11.83 -4.96 -15.37
C VAL A 9 -11.15 -3.60 -15.11
N GLY A 10 -11.14 -2.73 -16.11
CA GLY A 10 -10.63 -1.38 -15.98
C GLY A 10 -11.69 -0.35 -15.61
N ASN A 11 -11.28 0.92 -15.48
CA ASN A 11 -12.22 2.02 -15.24
C ASN A 11 -13.17 2.18 -16.45
N PRO A 12 -14.51 2.10 -16.28
CA PRO A 12 -15.46 2.27 -17.38
C PRO A 12 -15.52 3.70 -17.93
N LEU A 13 -15.16 4.71 -17.13
CA LEU A 13 -15.12 6.11 -17.55
C LEU A 13 -13.74 6.49 -18.09
N LYS A 14 -13.72 7.23 -19.20
CA LYS A 14 -12.50 7.71 -19.85
C LYS A 14 -12.49 9.24 -19.85
N LEU A 15 -11.58 9.82 -19.08
CA LEU A 15 -11.34 11.26 -19.02
C LEU A 15 -9.94 11.52 -19.58
N SER A 16 -9.85 12.27 -20.69
CA SER A 16 -8.57 12.53 -21.37
C SER A 16 -7.52 13.14 -20.45
N ASP A 17 -7.97 14.06 -19.58
CA ASP A 17 -7.10 14.85 -18.72
C ASP A 17 -6.85 14.16 -17.36
N SER A 18 -7.48 13.00 -17.13
CA SER A 18 -7.32 12.20 -15.91
C SER A 18 -7.31 10.70 -16.22
N PRO A 19 -6.22 10.20 -16.82
CA PRO A 19 -6.08 8.78 -17.11
C PRO A 19 -5.99 7.95 -15.82
N THR A 20 -6.72 6.83 -15.77
CA THR A 20 -6.65 5.89 -14.66
C THR A 20 -5.54 4.86 -14.87
N HIS A 21 -4.63 4.78 -13.90
CA HIS A 21 -3.56 3.78 -13.88
C HIS A 21 -3.95 2.64 -12.95
N ILE A 22 -3.97 1.41 -13.46
CA ILE A 22 -4.31 0.21 -12.69
C ILE A 22 -3.01 -0.48 -12.31
N THR A 23 -2.74 -0.56 -11.01
CA THR A 23 -1.59 -1.26 -10.45
C THR A 23 -2.05 -2.53 -9.71
N THR A 24 -1.09 -3.38 -9.33
CA THR A 24 -1.38 -4.57 -8.53
C THR A 24 -1.84 -4.19 -7.12
N PRO A 25 -2.77 -4.96 -6.52
CA PRO A 25 -3.12 -4.76 -5.11
C PRO A 25 -1.89 -4.88 -4.21
N PRO A 26 -1.79 -4.06 -3.14
CA PRO A 26 -0.70 -4.16 -2.19
C PRO A 26 -0.76 -5.48 -1.40
N LEU A 27 0.41 -5.94 -0.94
CA LEU A 27 0.52 -7.06 -0.02
C LEU A 27 0.10 -6.64 1.39
N LEU A 28 -0.19 -7.64 2.24
CA LEU A 28 -0.42 -7.41 3.65
C LEU A 28 0.81 -6.72 4.28
N GLY A 29 0.60 -5.53 4.82
CA GLY A 29 1.64 -4.74 5.48
C GLY A 29 2.64 -4.04 4.55
N GLN A 30 2.44 -4.04 3.22
CA GLN A 30 3.42 -3.51 2.26
C GLN A 30 3.80 -2.04 2.49
N HIS A 31 2.86 -1.22 2.99
CA HIS A 31 3.05 0.22 3.19
C HIS A 31 3.04 0.62 4.66
N THR A 32 3.10 -0.33 5.60
CA THR A 32 2.99 -0.01 7.05
C THR A 32 4.10 0.94 7.51
N GLU A 33 5.35 0.67 7.16
CA GLU A 33 6.48 1.52 7.57
C GLU A 33 6.48 2.88 6.87
N GLU A 34 6.18 2.89 5.57
CA GLU A 34 6.07 4.12 4.76
C GLU A 34 5.02 5.07 5.35
N ILE A 35 3.85 4.56 5.70
CA ILE A 35 2.78 5.37 6.26
C ILE A 35 3.10 5.81 7.69
N LEU A 36 3.55 4.90 8.56
CA LEU A 36 3.80 5.24 9.97
C LEU A 36 4.94 6.25 10.11
N ILE A 37 6.09 6.03 9.46
CA ILE A 37 7.23 6.95 9.59
C ILE A 37 7.06 8.15 8.65
N GLY A 38 6.74 7.91 7.38
CA GLY A 38 6.79 8.93 6.34
C GLY A 38 5.63 9.92 6.40
N GLU A 39 4.41 9.41 6.56
CA GLU A 39 3.20 10.25 6.51
C GLU A 39 2.70 10.65 7.91
N LEU A 40 2.81 9.75 8.88
CA LEU A 40 2.33 9.98 10.26
C LEU A 40 3.42 10.48 11.22
N GLY A 41 4.70 10.47 10.80
CA GLY A 41 5.81 11.02 11.57
C GLY A 41 6.16 10.23 12.83
N LEU A 42 5.87 8.94 12.86
CA LEU A 42 6.25 8.05 13.96
C LEU A 42 7.78 7.88 13.99
N GLU A 43 8.37 7.79 15.19
CA GLU A 43 9.81 7.57 15.29
C GLU A 43 10.17 6.14 14.85
N GLU A 44 11.31 5.97 14.18
CA GLU A 44 11.79 4.64 13.73
C GLU A 44 11.93 3.64 14.90
N ALA A 45 12.18 4.16 16.12
CA ALA A 45 12.29 3.37 17.33
C ALA A 45 10.95 2.79 17.83
N GLU A 46 9.81 3.32 17.40
CA GLU A 46 8.48 2.89 17.84
C GLU A 46 7.97 1.67 17.05
N LEU A 47 8.44 1.48 15.82
CA LEU A 47 8.09 0.34 14.96
C LEU A 47 8.31 -1.05 15.58
N PRO A 48 9.49 -1.36 16.18
CA PRO A 48 9.69 -2.65 16.82
C PRO A 48 8.78 -2.85 18.04
N LEU A 49 8.41 -1.78 18.76
CA LEU A 49 7.47 -1.86 19.89
C LEU A 49 6.07 -2.25 19.41
N LEU A 50 5.58 -1.61 18.34
CA LEU A 50 4.27 -1.92 17.77
C LEU A 50 4.18 -3.35 17.24
N LYS A 51 5.24 -3.82 16.56
CA LYS A 51 5.35 -5.23 16.11
C LYS A 51 5.34 -6.19 17.29
N ALA A 52 6.10 -5.90 18.35
CA ALA A 52 6.18 -6.76 19.55
C ALA A 52 4.85 -6.84 20.31
N GLN A 53 4.05 -5.76 20.28
CA GLN A 53 2.72 -5.70 20.88
C GLN A 53 1.63 -6.36 20.02
N GLY A 54 1.94 -6.74 18.78
CA GLY A 54 0.97 -7.29 17.83
C GLY A 54 -0.05 -6.26 17.30
N VAL A 55 0.30 -4.97 17.36
CA VAL A 55 -0.53 -3.88 16.82
C VAL A 55 -0.45 -3.84 15.29
N ILE A 56 0.72 -4.20 14.74
CA ILE A 56 1.02 -4.29 13.30
C ILE A 56 1.74 -5.58 12.95
#